data_AF-A0AAD9KK98-F1
#
_entry.id   AF-A0AAD9KK98-F1
#
_cell.length_a   1.000
_cell.length_b   1.000
_cell.length_c   1.000
_cell.angle_alpha   90.00
_cell.angle_beta   90.00
_cell.angle_gamma   90.00
#
_symmetry.space_group_name_H-M   'P 1'
#
loop_
_entity.id
_entity.type
_entity.pdbx_description
1 polymer ?
#
loop_
_entity_poly.entity_id
_entity_poly.type
_entity_poly.pdbx_seq_one_letter_code
_entity_poly.pdbx_strand_id
1 'polypeptide(L)'
;MFKVAPRFKAADELDTSDERSDDTGEEQVKIPWQIVEELVDAVKEFGSISYGPAAIYRDDLPSDYVAYWLVEFNSSQYVVASSGPNTGDYLVSSQGPLPSPITQLDTTAEGYGKECVKYLMMTPGGEMMCRDKTGKIVATTIEDLLLPVDNAGADPDFEFAHAYLDKHMAKLADQWKLRAAQVALKSIWNRKQVMESTETNTMSDFTEHYVAPGGVIRVPVDEDTLSVKVKYQSEDEAQTAEDVEYIQKVLCQMISSCDVDNDCSIDLSQKTSVLHLSYIELQISQDIAVVFRGRQSVDFELRVEQASGPVNVKYYSLDTTKHRQKRSKEYKDYSSWSTKSIPNESYFPNYWQHTTEDDCYVGCGPVAWAMIFGYYDRRSHYMSSTYGTGSQGLYRCDSDGASGSNSCIAPSSSSSDVSRMKKYLEKIAKTLGTWCIFTNGATPASKMDHIESFFQKDNFWDLFTKDKTASKTRQWIRSGWPVVVGTTEGSAFAWHYPVATKYRYRTYKYRKCASVLGVKVCGSWKSSTQYQMYTHQGWQSTQTKWRAMEVHYAAIASY
;
A
#
# COMPACT_ATOMS: atom_id res chain seq x y z
N MET A 1 -21.37 -24.17 14.69
CA MET A 1 -20.01 -23.65 14.94
C MET A 1 -19.24 -23.88 13.67
N PHE A 2 -19.03 -22.83 12.88
CA PHE A 2 -18.62 -22.92 11.48
C PHE A 2 -17.09 -23.09 11.36
N LYS A 3 -16.67 -24.19 10.75
CA LYS A 3 -15.36 -24.32 10.08
C LYS A 3 -15.52 -23.66 8.70
N VAL A 4 -14.65 -22.71 8.37
CA VAL A 4 -14.53 -22.14 7.02
C VAL A 4 -13.34 -22.83 6.35
N ALA A 5 -13.61 -23.54 5.25
CA ALA A 5 -12.61 -24.09 4.33
C ALA A 5 -12.57 -23.21 3.06
N PRO A 6 -11.42 -23.13 2.36
CA PRO A 6 -11.27 -22.29 1.17
C PRO A 6 -12.03 -22.90 -0.02
N ARG A 7 -12.60 -22.03 -0.86
CA ARG A 7 -13.27 -22.40 -2.11
C ARG A 7 -12.24 -22.95 -3.10
N PHE A 8 -12.03 -24.26 -3.08
CA PHE A 8 -11.71 -25.03 -4.28
C PHE A 8 -12.95 -25.85 -4.63
N LYS A 9 -13.47 -25.69 -5.84
CA LYS A 9 -14.52 -26.57 -6.38
C LYS A 9 -13.88 -27.92 -6.71
N ALA A 10 -14.34 -28.98 -6.05
CA ALA A 10 -14.29 -30.33 -6.60
C ALA A 10 -15.73 -30.87 -6.65
N ALA A 11 -16.01 -31.58 -7.74
CA ALA A 11 -17.29 -32.13 -8.11
C ALA A 11 -17.86 -33.16 -7.12
N ASP A 12 -19.16 -33.40 -7.26
CA ASP A 12 -20.03 -34.19 -6.40
C ASP A 12 -19.59 -35.64 -6.08
N GLU A 13 -19.93 -36.01 -4.83
CA GLU A 13 -20.40 -37.30 -4.31
C GLU A 13 -19.70 -38.63 -4.71
N LEU A 14 -18.95 -39.24 -3.78
CA LEU A 14 -19.40 -40.38 -2.96
C LEU A 14 -18.27 -40.99 -2.11
N ASP A 15 -18.70 -41.41 -0.91
CA ASP A 15 -18.18 -42.48 -0.06
C ASP A 15 -17.20 -42.13 1.08
N THR A 16 -17.59 -42.62 2.26
CA THR A 16 -17.04 -42.36 3.58
C THR A 16 -16.20 -43.56 4.01
N SER A 17 -14.87 -43.45 3.91
CA SER A 17 -13.87 -44.02 4.83
C SER A 17 -12.54 -44.22 4.09
N ASP A 18 -11.58 -43.33 4.32
CA ASP A 18 -10.19 -43.71 4.58
C ASP A 18 -9.36 -42.45 4.86
N GLU A 19 -8.56 -42.51 5.91
CA GLU A 19 -7.49 -41.55 6.19
C GLU A 19 -6.44 -41.65 5.08
N ARG A 20 -6.62 -40.89 4.02
CA ARG A 20 -5.60 -40.66 3.01
C ARG A 20 -5.13 -39.22 3.14
N SER A 21 -3.92 -39.05 3.65
CA SER A 21 -3.16 -37.81 3.55
C SER A 21 -2.95 -37.50 2.07
N ASP A 22 -3.83 -36.68 1.49
CA ASP A 22 -3.55 -36.00 0.23
C ASP A 22 -2.46 -34.96 0.49
N ASP A 23 -1.22 -35.45 0.44
CA ASP A 23 -0.01 -34.68 0.26
C ASP A 23 0.02 -34.19 -1.20
N THR A 24 -0.84 -33.22 -1.53
CA THR A 24 -0.65 -32.41 -2.73
C THR A 24 0.55 -31.53 -2.43
N GLY A 25 1.75 -32.00 -2.80
CA GLY A 25 3.05 -31.35 -2.58
C GLY A 25 3.23 -30.01 -3.31
N GLU A 26 2.28 -29.09 -3.16
CA GLU A 26 2.47 -27.68 -3.45
C GLU A 26 3.33 -27.10 -2.34
N GLU A 27 4.62 -26.92 -2.66
CA GLU A 27 5.58 -26.28 -1.79
C GLU A 27 5.05 -24.89 -1.41
N GLN A 28 4.63 -24.74 -0.15
CA GLN A 28 4.03 -23.51 0.34
C GLN A 28 5.05 -22.39 0.24
N VAL A 29 4.77 -21.38 -0.58
CA VAL A 29 5.72 -20.29 -0.81
C VAL A 29 5.94 -19.53 0.50
N LYS A 30 7.18 -19.57 0.99
CA LYS A 30 7.57 -18.97 2.26
C LYS A 30 7.47 -17.44 2.20
N ILE A 31 6.69 -16.86 3.12
CA ILE A 31 6.53 -15.41 3.22
C ILE A 31 7.84 -14.80 3.73
N PRO A 32 8.42 -13.79 3.05
CA PRO A 32 9.61 -13.14 3.51
C PRO A 32 9.39 -12.53 4.90
N TRP A 33 10.38 -12.70 5.77
CA TRP A 33 10.41 -12.17 7.13
C TRP A 33 9.85 -10.75 7.30
N GLN A 34 10.27 -9.85 6.40
CA GLN A 34 9.94 -8.43 6.47
C GLN A 34 8.44 -8.19 6.28
N ILE A 35 7.78 -9.07 5.53
CA ILE A 35 6.34 -9.04 5.31
C ILE A 35 5.60 -9.52 6.56
N VAL A 36 6.12 -10.55 7.24
CA VAL A 36 5.50 -11.06 8.46
C VAL A 36 5.41 -9.95 9.52
N GLU A 37 6.44 -9.13 9.70
CA GLU A 37 6.39 -7.97 10.61
C GLU A 37 5.26 -7.00 10.25
N GLU A 38 5.16 -6.59 8.98
CA GLU A 38 4.13 -5.63 8.53
C GLU A 38 2.72 -6.23 8.60
N LEU A 39 2.56 -7.53 8.31
CA LEU A 39 1.28 -8.21 8.41
C LEU A 39 0.84 -8.38 9.86
N VAL A 40 1.76 -8.65 10.79
CA VAL A 40 1.44 -8.68 12.24
C VAL A 40 0.96 -7.31 12.71
N ASP A 41 1.63 -6.24 12.29
CA ASP A 41 1.20 -4.87 12.61
C ASP A 41 -0.18 -4.56 11.98
N ALA A 42 -0.44 -5.01 10.75
CA ALA A 42 -1.74 -4.88 10.10
C ALA A 42 -2.85 -5.66 10.83
N VAL A 43 -2.59 -6.88 11.32
CA VAL A 43 -3.56 -7.64 12.11
C VAL A 43 -3.93 -6.91 13.39
N LYS A 44 -2.97 -6.28 14.07
CA LYS A 44 -3.27 -5.51 15.27
C LYS A 44 -4.14 -4.28 14.98
N GLU A 45 -3.92 -3.63 13.84
CA GLU A 45 -4.71 -2.47 13.42
C GLU A 45 -6.12 -2.87 12.94
N PHE A 46 -6.22 -3.95 12.16
CA PHE A 46 -7.41 -4.27 11.38
C PHE A 46 -8.18 -5.48 11.87
N GLY A 47 -7.64 -6.24 12.83
CA GLY A 47 -8.23 -7.47 13.36
C GLY A 47 -7.88 -8.71 12.54
N SER A 48 -8.80 -9.68 12.52
CA SER A 48 -8.54 -11.00 11.95
C SER A 48 -8.39 -11.00 10.42
N ILE A 49 -7.59 -11.92 9.88
CA ILE A 49 -7.44 -12.15 8.44
C ILE A 49 -8.63 -12.99 7.99
N SER A 50 -9.34 -12.51 6.97
CA SER A 50 -10.43 -13.22 6.31
C SER A 50 -9.97 -13.98 5.06
N TYR A 51 -8.90 -13.54 4.40
CA TYR A 51 -8.32 -14.19 3.21
C TYR A 51 -6.84 -13.83 3.03
N GLY A 52 -6.09 -14.72 2.37
CA GLY A 52 -4.66 -14.59 2.14
C GLY A 52 -3.83 -15.18 3.28
N PRO A 53 -2.49 -15.02 3.23
CA PRO A 53 -1.74 -14.21 2.28
C PRO A 53 -1.67 -14.82 0.88
N ALA A 54 -2.06 -14.03 -0.13
CA ALA A 54 -2.03 -14.42 -1.54
C ALA A 54 -0.82 -13.81 -2.24
N ALA A 55 -0.05 -14.65 -2.94
CA ALA A 55 1.14 -14.24 -3.67
C ALA A 55 0.78 -13.47 -4.95
N ILE A 56 1.47 -12.37 -5.19
CA ILE A 56 1.36 -11.56 -6.40
C ILE A 56 2.74 -11.42 -7.03
N TYR A 57 2.83 -11.76 -8.30
CA TYR A 57 4.07 -11.78 -9.07
C TYR A 57 4.20 -10.55 -9.97
N ARG A 58 5.35 -10.45 -10.62
CA ARG A 58 5.63 -9.47 -11.67
C ARG A 58 6.40 -10.12 -12.80
N ASP A 59 6.04 -9.76 -14.03
CA ASP A 59 6.67 -10.33 -15.23
C ASP A 59 8.10 -9.80 -15.48
N ASP A 60 8.47 -8.66 -14.89
CA ASP A 60 9.84 -8.12 -15.00
C ASP A 60 10.80 -8.65 -13.92
N LEU A 61 10.32 -9.50 -13.01
CA LEU A 61 11.09 -10.16 -11.96
C LEU A 61 11.15 -11.67 -12.22
N PRO A 62 12.04 -12.43 -11.55
CA PRO A 62 12.08 -13.89 -11.67
C PRO A 62 10.69 -14.51 -11.44
N SER A 63 10.35 -15.56 -12.20
CA SER A 63 9.00 -16.11 -12.25
C SER A 63 8.50 -16.72 -10.93
N ASP A 64 9.43 -17.09 -10.07
CA ASP A 64 9.29 -17.63 -8.72
C ASP A 64 9.37 -16.55 -7.62
N TYR A 65 9.78 -15.32 -7.97
CA TYR A 65 9.85 -14.21 -7.03
C TYR A 65 8.46 -13.64 -6.75
N VAL A 66 7.93 -13.89 -5.55
CA VAL A 66 6.71 -13.24 -5.07
C VAL A 66 7.00 -11.76 -4.81
N ALA A 67 6.46 -10.89 -5.65
CA ALA A 67 6.70 -9.45 -5.57
C ALA A 67 5.87 -8.77 -4.48
N TYR A 68 4.63 -9.22 -4.26
CA TYR A 68 3.75 -8.69 -3.23
C TYR A 68 2.91 -9.77 -2.58
N TRP A 69 2.37 -9.45 -1.41
CA TRP A 69 1.44 -10.27 -0.66
C TRP A 69 0.17 -9.48 -0.40
N LEU A 70 -0.99 -10.06 -0.76
CA LEU A 70 -2.29 -9.49 -0.45
C LEU A 70 -2.94 -10.25 0.69
N VAL A 71 -3.49 -9.50 1.65
CA VAL A 71 -4.22 -10.04 2.78
C VAL A 71 -5.51 -9.25 2.95
N GLU A 72 -6.62 -9.94 3.17
CA GLU A 72 -7.91 -9.34 3.52
C GLU A 72 -8.18 -9.48 5.02
N PHE A 73 -8.77 -8.45 5.64
CA PHE A 73 -9.01 -8.34 7.07
C PHE A 73 -10.48 -8.07 7.39
N ASN A 74 -11.02 -8.79 8.37
CA ASN A 74 -12.34 -8.60 8.97
C ASN A 74 -13.47 -8.43 7.94
N SER A 75 -13.34 -9.04 6.76
CA SER A 75 -14.28 -8.86 5.64
C SER A 75 -14.54 -7.40 5.25
N SER A 76 -13.62 -6.47 5.56
CA SER A 76 -13.84 -5.03 5.41
C SER A 76 -12.77 -4.34 4.57
N GLN A 77 -11.52 -4.81 4.64
CA GLN A 77 -10.39 -4.17 3.96
C GLN A 77 -9.33 -5.17 3.51
N TYR A 78 -8.45 -4.74 2.61
CA TYR A 78 -7.26 -5.48 2.19
C TYR A 78 -6.00 -4.63 2.34
N VAL A 79 -4.85 -5.30 2.45
CA VAL A 79 -3.51 -4.71 2.42
C VAL A 79 -2.67 -5.45 1.39
N VAL A 80 -1.93 -4.72 0.55
CA VAL A 80 -0.89 -5.25 -0.33
C VAL A 80 0.47 -4.82 0.19
N ALA A 81 1.25 -5.79 0.65
CA ALA A 81 2.60 -5.60 1.15
C ALA A 81 3.65 -5.97 0.09
N SER A 82 4.67 -5.13 -0.09
CA SER A 82 5.77 -5.36 -1.03
C SER A 82 6.84 -6.28 -0.42
N SER A 83 7.28 -7.30 -1.15
CA SER A 83 8.31 -8.25 -0.68
C SER A 83 9.71 -7.66 -0.57
N GLY A 84 9.99 -6.49 -1.14
CA GLY A 84 11.35 -5.94 -1.12
C GLY A 84 11.59 -4.71 -1.99
N PRO A 85 12.80 -4.13 -1.94
CA PRO A 85 13.16 -2.93 -2.70
C PRO A 85 13.08 -3.11 -4.22
N ASN A 86 13.24 -4.36 -4.71
CA ASN A 86 13.15 -4.69 -6.14
C ASN A 86 11.77 -4.40 -6.73
N THR A 87 10.74 -4.33 -5.88
CA THR A 87 9.40 -3.93 -6.30
C THR A 87 9.32 -2.44 -6.68
N GLY A 88 10.19 -1.58 -6.16
CA GLY A 88 10.04 -0.13 -6.31
C GLY A 88 8.84 0.46 -5.59
N ASP A 89 8.30 -0.23 -4.58
CA ASP A 89 7.23 0.27 -3.73
C ASP A 89 7.64 0.39 -2.26
N TYR A 90 6.77 0.98 -1.45
CA TYR A 90 6.91 0.96 0.00
C TYR A 90 6.44 -0.38 0.57
N LEU A 91 6.86 -0.69 1.80
CA LEU A 91 6.47 -1.90 2.53
C LEU A 91 4.96 -2.19 2.43
N VAL A 92 4.12 -1.17 2.63
CA VAL A 92 2.70 -1.20 2.28
C VAL A 92 2.50 -0.44 0.97
N SER A 93 2.21 -1.18 -0.11
CA SER A 93 2.00 -0.64 -1.45
C SER A 93 0.60 -0.04 -1.60
N SER A 94 -0.44 -0.80 -1.20
CA SER A 94 -1.82 -0.32 -1.23
C SER A 94 -2.66 -0.89 -0.08
N GLN A 95 -3.75 -0.19 0.27
CA GLN A 95 -4.76 -0.65 1.23
C GLN A 95 -6.12 -0.08 0.81
N GLY A 96 -7.19 -0.87 0.84
CA GLY A 96 -8.53 -0.42 0.46
C GLY A 96 -9.64 -1.27 1.07
N PRO A 97 -10.92 -0.89 0.86
CA PRO A 97 -12.05 -1.72 1.26
C PRO A 97 -12.17 -2.96 0.35
N LEU A 98 -12.90 -3.98 0.82
CA LEU A 98 -13.27 -5.13 0.00
C LEU A 98 -14.37 -4.79 -1.03
N PRO A 99 -14.46 -5.52 -2.16
CA PRO A 99 -13.64 -6.67 -2.55
C PRO A 99 -12.21 -6.26 -2.92
N SER A 100 -11.22 -7.07 -2.53
CA SER A 100 -9.84 -6.84 -2.91
C SER A 100 -9.63 -7.05 -4.42
N PRO A 101 -8.52 -6.53 -4.99
CA PRO A 101 -8.18 -6.77 -6.38
C PRO A 101 -8.18 -8.26 -6.78
N ILE A 102 -7.70 -9.16 -5.93
CA ILE A 102 -7.70 -10.61 -6.22
C ILE A 102 -9.13 -11.15 -6.25
N THR A 103 -9.95 -10.83 -5.23
CA THR A 103 -11.35 -11.24 -5.19
C THR A 103 -12.13 -10.77 -6.43
N GLN A 104 -11.79 -9.59 -6.95
CA GLN A 104 -12.38 -9.10 -8.20
C GLN A 104 -11.92 -9.88 -9.44
N LEU A 105 -10.63 -10.21 -9.52
CA LEU A 105 -10.08 -11.04 -10.59
C LEU A 105 -10.75 -12.43 -10.60
N ASP A 106 -10.87 -13.06 -9.44
CA ASP A 106 -11.50 -14.37 -9.30
C ASP A 106 -12.96 -14.31 -9.73
N THR A 107 -13.72 -13.33 -9.22
CA THR A 107 -15.13 -13.13 -9.60
C THR A 107 -15.29 -12.92 -11.11
N THR A 108 -14.36 -12.17 -11.71
CA THR A 108 -14.36 -11.89 -13.16
C THR A 108 -14.06 -13.16 -13.95
N ALA A 109 -13.00 -13.89 -13.61
CA ALA A 109 -12.61 -15.14 -14.27
C ALA A 109 -13.71 -16.19 -14.15
N GLU A 110 -14.29 -16.36 -12.95
CA GLU A 110 -15.40 -17.27 -12.69
C GLU A 110 -16.63 -16.93 -13.56
N GLY A 111 -16.90 -15.63 -13.75
CA GLY A 111 -17.97 -15.14 -14.63
C GLY A 111 -17.82 -15.59 -16.09
N TYR A 112 -16.60 -15.87 -16.53
CA TYR A 112 -16.27 -16.40 -17.86
C TYR A 112 -15.98 -17.91 -17.86
N GLY A 113 -16.26 -18.62 -16.76
CA GLY A 113 -15.97 -20.05 -16.63
C GLY A 113 -14.48 -20.39 -16.63
N LYS A 114 -13.63 -19.43 -16.24
CA LYS A 114 -12.19 -19.58 -16.10
C LYS A 114 -11.80 -19.59 -14.61
N GLU A 115 -10.54 -19.91 -14.33
CA GLU A 115 -9.98 -19.94 -12.99
C GLU A 115 -8.65 -19.18 -12.96
N CYS A 116 -8.49 -18.30 -11.97
CA CYS A 116 -7.23 -17.62 -11.71
C CYS A 116 -6.28 -18.55 -10.96
N VAL A 117 -5.09 -18.78 -11.50
CA VAL A 117 -4.03 -19.59 -10.87
C VAL A 117 -2.85 -18.73 -10.43
N LYS A 118 -2.53 -17.67 -11.20
CA LYS A 118 -1.39 -16.78 -10.90
C LYS A 118 -1.79 -15.32 -11.00
N TYR A 119 -1.58 -14.55 -9.94
CA TYR A 119 -1.86 -13.11 -9.91
C TYR A 119 -0.60 -12.31 -10.22
N LEU A 120 -0.73 -11.25 -11.03
CA LEU A 120 0.37 -10.39 -11.41
C LEU A 120 0.03 -8.92 -11.18
N MET A 121 0.97 -8.19 -10.58
CA MET A 121 0.94 -6.73 -10.48
C MET A 121 1.43 -6.15 -11.79
N MET A 122 0.55 -5.49 -12.55
CA MET A 122 0.91 -4.95 -13.86
C MET A 122 1.57 -3.58 -13.73
N THR A 123 1.03 -2.70 -12.89
CA THR A 123 1.52 -1.32 -12.79
C THR A 123 1.72 -0.85 -11.35
N PRO A 124 2.55 0.18 -11.13
CA PRO A 124 2.71 0.81 -9.81
C PRO A 124 1.44 1.43 -9.23
N GLY A 125 0.40 1.61 -10.05
CA GLY A 125 -0.93 2.05 -9.61
C GLY A 125 -1.65 1.01 -8.76
N GLY A 126 -1.27 -0.27 -8.85
CA GLY A 126 -1.94 -1.37 -8.16
C GLY A 126 -2.88 -2.17 -9.06
N GLU A 127 -2.86 -1.95 -10.37
CA GLU A 127 -3.65 -2.72 -11.33
C GLU A 127 -3.05 -4.11 -11.50
N MET A 128 -3.93 -5.11 -11.54
CA MET A 128 -3.56 -6.52 -11.50
C MET A 128 -4.24 -7.31 -12.61
N MET A 129 -3.64 -8.43 -12.97
CA MET A 129 -4.24 -9.45 -13.82
C MET A 129 -4.10 -10.82 -13.19
N CYS A 130 -4.88 -11.78 -13.67
CA CYS A 130 -4.66 -13.18 -13.34
C CYS A 130 -4.49 -14.02 -14.60
N ARG A 131 -3.65 -15.05 -14.50
CA ARG A 131 -3.43 -16.09 -15.52
C ARG A 131 -4.00 -17.41 -15.04
N ASP A 132 -4.51 -18.21 -15.98
CA ASP A 132 -4.92 -19.58 -15.75
C ASP A 132 -3.72 -20.55 -15.76
N LYS A 133 -4.00 -21.85 -15.62
CA LYS A 133 -3.00 -22.93 -15.66
C LYS A 133 -2.23 -23.05 -16.99
N THR A 134 -2.76 -22.49 -18.08
CA THR A 134 -2.10 -22.47 -19.40
C THR A 134 -1.19 -21.24 -19.56
N GLY A 135 -1.20 -20.34 -18.57
CA GLY A 135 -0.49 -19.06 -18.62
C GLY A 135 -1.25 -17.96 -19.36
N LYS A 136 -2.49 -18.21 -19.79
CA LYS A 136 -3.31 -17.21 -20.46
C LYS A 136 -3.96 -16.29 -19.44
N ILE A 137 -3.94 -14.98 -19.71
CA ILE A 137 -4.73 -13.98 -18.98
C ILE A 137 -6.21 -14.32 -19.08
N VAL A 138 -6.90 -14.36 -17.93
CA VAL A 138 -8.33 -14.66 -17.83
C VAL A 138 -9.12 -13.67 -16.97
N ALA A 139 -8.43 -12.70 -16.34
CA ALA A 139 -9.06 -11.53 -15.75
C ALA A 139 -8.04 -10.40 -15.60
N THR A 140 -8.55 -9.17 -15.51
CA THR A 140 -7.76 -7.96 -15.23
C THR A 140 -8.60 -6.96 -14.46
N THR A 141 -7.97 -6.18 -13.59
CA THR A 141 -8.61 -5.05 -12.91
C THR A 141 -8.64 -3.80 -13.77
N ILE A 142 -8.02 -3.82 -14.95
CA ILE A 142 -8.11 -2.73 -15.94
C ILE A 142 -9.35 -3.00 -16.79
N GLU A 143 -10.41 -2.22 -16.56
CA GLU A 143 -11.68 -2.33 -17.31
C GLU A 143 -11.46 -2.18 -18.81
N ASP A 144 -10.56 -1.28 -19.22
CA ASP A 144 -10.28 -0.94 -20.62
C ASP A 144 -9.63 -2.10 -21.42
N LEU A 145 -9.10 -3.13 -20.75
CA LEU A 145 -8.54 -4.32 -21.39
C LEU A 145 -9.57 -5.44 -21.57
N LEU A 146 -10.77 -5.28 -21.03
CA LEU A 146 -11.91 -6.21 -21.14
C LEU A 146 -12.96 -5.66 -22.11
N LEU A 147 -12.53 -5.08 -23.25
CA LEU A 147 -13.49 -4.57 -24.22
C LEU A 147 -14.48 -5.69 -24.60
N PRO A 148 -15.79 -5.43 -24.53
CA PRO A 148 -16.76 -6.41 -24.96
C PRO A 148 -16.55 -6.63 -26.46
N VAL A 149 -16.24 -7.86 -26.84
CA VAL A 149 -16.63 -8.33 -28.16
C VAL A 149 -18.15 -8.18 -28.18
N ASP A 150 -18.72 -7.52 -29.19
CA ASP A 150 -20.12 -7.06 -29.32
C ASP A 150 -21.23 -8.11 -29.09
N ASN A 151 -20.90 -9.32 -28.67
CA ASN A 151 -21.81 -10.42 -28.43
C ASN A 151 -21.83 -10.76 -26.94
N ALA A 152 -22.94 -10.44 -26.27
CA ALA A 152 -23.25 -10.98 -24.95
C ALA A 152 -23.19 -12.52 -25.02
N GLY A 153 -22.09 -13.11 -24.53
CA GLY A 153 -21.81 -14.55 -24.59
C GLY A 153 -20.52 -14.96 -25.33
N ALA A 154 -19.79 -14.04 -25.96
CA ALA A 154 -18.45 -14.32 -26.49
C ALA A 154 -17.40 -14.28 -25.35
N ASP A 155 -16.42 -15.19 -25.39
CA ASP A 155 -15.24 -15.16 -24.52
C ASP A 155 -14.56 -13.79 -24.73
N PRO A 156 -14.34 -12.97 -23.68
CA PRO A 156 -13.66 -11.68 -23.82
C PRO A 156 -12.32 -11.88 -24.54
N ASP A 157 -11.98 -10.93 -25.41
CA ASP A 157 -10.76 -11.00 -26.22
C ASP A 157 -9.52 -10.72 -25.35
N PHE A 158 -9.12 -11.72 -24.57
CA PHE A 158 -7.88 -11.69 -23.80
C PHE A 158 -6.64 -11.66 -24.71
N GLU A 159 -6.74 -11.94 -26.01
CA GLU A 159 -5.61 -11.81 -26.94
C GLU A 159 -5.23 -10.33 -27.11
N PHE A 160 -6.20 -9.41 -27.08
CA PHE A 160 -5.91 -7.97 -27.01
C PHE A 160 -5.14 -7.60 -25.75
N ALA A 161 -5.55 -8.11 -24.58
CA ALA A 161 -4.86 -7.86 -23.32
C ALA A 161 -3.40 -8.38 -23.35
N HIS A 162 -3.17 -9.57 -23.92
CA HIS A 162 -1.82 -10.09 -24.14
C HIS A 162 -1.00 -9.19 -25.07
N ALA A 163 -1.54 -8.86 -26.25
CA ALA A 163 -0.84 -8.02 -27.22
C ALA A 163 -0.53 -6.62 -26.68
N TYR A 164 -1.43 -6.05 -25.88
CA TYR A 164 -1.22 -4.79 -25.18
C TYR A 164 -0.06 -4.90 -24.20
N LEU A 165 -0.07 -5.92 -23.34
CA LEU A 165 1.00 -6.13 -22.37
C LEU A 165 2.33 -6.34 -23.08
N ASP A 166 2.43 -7.24 -24.05
CA ASP A 166 3.65 -7.50 -24.82
C ASP A 166 4.25 -6.22 -25.41
N LYS A 167 3.39 -5.35 -25.96
CA LYS A 167 3.79 -4.05 -26.51
C LYS A 167 4.29 -3.06 -25.45
N HIS A 168 3.78 -3.14 -24.23
CA HIS A 168 4.03 -2.17 -23.16
C HIS A 168 4.95 -2.66 -22.03
N MET A 169 5.28 -3.96 -21.98
CA MET A 169 6.07 -4.59 -20.92
C MET A 169 7.45 -3.95 -20.75
N ALA A 170 8.15 -3.63 -21.84
CA ALA A 170 9.47 -3.00 -21.76
C ALA A 170 9.41 -1.64 -21.04
N LYS A 171 8.38 -0.85 -21.34
CA LYS A 171 8.17 0.46 -20.72
C LYS A 171 7.78 0.33 -19.25
N LEU A 172 6.93 -0.65 -18.91
CA LEU A 172 6.56 -0.96 -17.53
C LEU A 172 7.79 -1.39 -16.71
N ALA A 173 8.62 -2.26 -17.27
CA ALA A 173 9.87 -2.71 -16.63
C ALA A 173 10.82 -1.52 -16.36
N ASP A 174 10.94 -0.57 -17.28
CA ASP A 174 11.76 0.63 -17.07
C ASP A 174 11.20 1.53 -15.95
N GLN A 175 9.88 1.67 -15.86
CA GLN A 175 9.25 2.41 -14.76
C GLN A 175 9.51 1.74 -13.42
N TRP A 176 9.38 0.42 -13.37
CA TRP A 176 9.66 -0.36 -12.18
C TRP A 176 11.13 -0.24 -11.75
N LYS A 177 12.08 -0.34 -12.69
CA LYS A 177 13.51 -0.13 -12.41
C LYS A 177 13.78 1.27 -11.85
N LEU A 178 13.18 2.30 -12.44
CA LEU A 178 13.33 3.68 -11.96
C LEU A 178 12.78 3.83 -10.53
N ARG A 179 11.60 3.27 -10.25
CA ARG A 179 11.02 3.26 -8.92
C ARG A 179 11.87 2.46 -7.92
N ALA A 180 12.33 1.28 -8.30
CA ALA A 180 13.22 0.43 -7.50
C ALA A 180 14.50 1.19 -7.12
N ALA A 181 15.13 1.89 -8.06
CA ALA A 181 16.28 2.73 -7.76
C ALA A 181 15.96 3.87 -6.76
N GLN A 182 14.81 4.55 -6.92
CA GLN A 182 14.39 5.61 -6.00
C GLN A 182 14.08 5.09 -4.59
N VAL A 183 13.53 3.89 -4.51
CA VAL A 183 13.06 3.26 -3.28
C VAL A 183 14.19 2.53 -2.55
N ALA A 184 15.14 1.91 -3.27
CA ALA A 184 16.34 1.31 -2.71
C ALA A 184 17.21 2.34 -1.95
N LEU A 185 17.16 3.61 -2.36
CA LEU A 185 17.83 4.70 -1.65
C LEU A 185 17.12 5.11 -0.34
N LYS A 186 15.90 4.63 -0.11
CA LYS A 186 15.14 4.93 1.12
C LYS A 186 15.53 3.93 2.20
N SER A 187 15.76 4.47 3.40
CA SER A 187 16.13 3.69 4.59
C SER A 187 15.12 2.63 5.01
N ILE A 188 13.92 2.62 4.41
CA ILE A 188 12.85 1.67 4.71
C ILE A 188 13.20 0.23 4.29
N TRP A 189 14.10 0.06 3.32
CA TRP A 189 14.48 -1.26 2.77
C TRP A 189 15.87 -1.74 3.16
N ASN A 190 16.62 -0.97 3.95
CA ASN A 190 18.00 -1.29 4.28
C ASN A 190 18.11 -2.39 5.35
N ARG A 191 17.78 -3.63 5.01
CA ARG A 191 17.97 -4.85 5.84
C ARG A 191 18.68 -5.93 4.99
N LYS A 192 19.62 -6.70 5.56
CA LYS A 192 20.40 -7.72 4.84
C LYS A 192 19.99 -9.13 5.29
N GLN A 193 19.73 -10.02 4.34
CA GLN A 193 19.76 -11.47 4.57
C GLN A 193 21.19 -11.96 4.34
N VAL A 194 21.74 -12.75 5.26
CA VAL A 194 23.12 -13.25 5.17
C VAL A 194 23.08 -14.73 4.83
N MET A 195 23.37 -15.07 3.58
CA MET A 195 23.71 -16.46 3.22
C MET A 195 25.14 -16.73 3.72
N GLU A 196 25.38 -17.89 4.33
CA GLU A 196 26.54 -18.17 5.20
C GLU A 196 27.92 -17.67 4.74
N SER A 197 28.58 -17.02 5.72
CA SER A 197 29.98 -16.69 5.97
C SER A 197 31.09 -16.99 4.95
N THR A 198 31.75 -15.92 4.50
CA THR A 198 33.23 -15.76 4.61
C THR A 198 33.66 -14.30 4.72
N GLU A 199 32.82 -13.33 4.36
CA GLU A 199 33.23 -11.92 4.39
C GLU A 199 32.95 -11.24 5.75
N THR A 200 34.03 -10.83 6.40
CA THR A 200 34.06 -9.82 7.47
C THR A 200 33.50 -8.50 6.93
N ASN A 201 32.17 -8.40 6.89
CA ASN A 201 31.48 -7.21 6.45
C ASN A 201 31.60 -6.13 7.52
N THR A 202 32.13 -4.98 7.15
CA THR A 202 32.24 -3.82 8.04
C THR A 202 30.88 -3.20 8.28
N MET A 203 30.65 -2.77 9.52
CA MET A 203 29.43 -2.17 10.06
C MET A 203 28.89 -0.93 9.30
N SER A 204 29.64 -0.39 8.34
CA SER A 204 29.35 0.83 7.56
C SER A 204 28.14 0.72 6.62
N ASP A 205 27.71 -0.49 6.29
CA ASP A 205 26.74 -0.73 5.20
C ASP A 205 25.30 -1.02 5.70
N PHE A 206 25.08 -1.00 7.02
CA PHE A 206 23.82 -1.39 7.63
C PHE A 206 22.97 -0.19 8.08
N THR A 207 21.65 -0.34 8.06
CA THR A 207 20.71 0.57 8.73
C THR A 207 20.18 -0.09 9.99
N GLU A 208 20.49 0.53 11.13
CA GLU A 208 20.08 0.03 12.44
C GLU A 208 18.68 0.49 12.81
N HIS A 209 17.91 -0.40 13.44
CA HIS A 209 16.63 -0.06 14.02
C HIS A 209 16.81 0.33 15.49
N TYR A 210 16.45 1.57 15.80
CA TYR A 210 16.55 2.09 17.16
C TYR A 210 15.35 1.67 17.99
N VAL A 211 15.61 1.08 19.15
CA VAL A 211 14.55 0.66 20.06
C VAL A 211 14.72 1.40 21.38
N ALA A 212 13.66 2.09 21.80
CA ALA A 212 13.65 2.83 23.05
C ALA A 212 13.52 1.87 24.26
N PRO A 213 13.95 2.28 25.46
CA PRO A 213 13.61 1.60 26.70
C PRO A 213 12.08 1.40 26.81
N GLY A 214 11.64 0.19 27.15
CA GLY A 214 10.21 -0.17 27.13
C GLY A 214 9.64 -0.47 25.74
N GLY A 215 10.47 -0.41 24.70
CA GLY A 215 10.08 -0.78 23.33
C GLY A 215 9.84 -2.28 23.18
N VAL A 216 9.16 -2.64 22.10
CA VAL A 216 8.88 -4.04 21.73
C VAL A 216 9.48 -4.32 20.37
N ILE A 217 10.28 -5.37 20.29
CA ILE A 217 10.79 -5.91 19.03
C ILE A 217 9.95 -7.11 18.65
N ARG A 218 9.44 -7.13 17.43
CA ARG A 218 8.75 -8.31 16.88
C ARG A 218 9.70 -9.07 15.99
N VAL A 219 9.81 -10.35 16.27
CA VAL A 219 10.73 -11.27 15.62
C VAL A 219 9.87 -12.37 15.02
N PRO A 220 9.56 -12.33 13.72
CA PRO A 220 8.93 -13.45 13.05
C PRO A 220 9.60 -14.79 13.40
N VAL A 221 8.87 -15.89 13.41
CA VAL A 221 9.46 -17.22 13.55
C VAL A 221 8.58 -18.17 12.76
N ASP A 222 9.15 -19.26 12.27
CA ASP A 222 8.44 -20.30 11.52
C ASP A 222 8.81 -21.68 12.06
N GLU A 223 8.31 -22.74 11.42
CA GLU A 223 8.62 -24.12 11.82
C GLU A 223 10.07 -24.50 11.53
N ASP A 224 10.69 -23.85 10.54
CA ASP A 224 12.12 -24.04 10.22
C ASP A 224 13.03 -23.27 11.17
N THR A 225 12.51 -22.42 12.05
CA THR A 225 13.34 -21.58 12.91
C THR A 225 13.98 -22.45 14.00
N LEU A 226 15.28 -22.67 13.89
CA LEU A 226 16.07 -23.46 14.84
C LEU A 226 16.38 -22.67 16.11
N SER A 227 16.81 -21.42 15.92
CA SER A 227 17.19 -20.57 17.04
C SER A 227 17.04 -19.10 16.69
N VAL A 228 16.75 -18.30 17.71
CA VAL A 228 16.85 -16.84 17.66
C VAL A 228 17.88 -16.45 18.70
N LYS A 229 18.95 -15.75 18.30
CA LYS A 229 20.04 -15.37 19.18
C LYS A 229 20.23 -13.86 19.20
N VAL A 230 20.48 -13.35 20.39
CA VAL A 230 20.89 -11.96 20.60
C VAL A 230 22.41 -11.93 20.72
N LYS A 231 23.07 -11.15 19.86
CA LYS A 231 24.52 -10.97 19.95
C LYS A 231 24.88 -9.50 20.06
N TYR A 232 25.56 -9.16 21.15
CA TYR A 232 26.14 -7.85 21.37
C TYR A 232 27.19 -7.55 20.31
N GLN A 233 27.12 -6.34 19.75
CA GLN A 233 28.10 -5.85 18.80
C GLN A 233 29.02 -4.84 19.49
N SER A 234 30.29 -5.24 19.69
CA SER A 234 31.29 -4.33 20.23
C SER A 234 31.64 -3.27 19.17
N GLU A 235 31.52 -2.00 19.57
CA GLU A 235 31.99 -0.85 18.78
C GLU A 235 33.44 -0.45 19.11
N ASP A 236 34.09 -1.14 20.05
CA ASP A 236 35.39 -0.79 20.57
C ASP A 236 36.34 -1.99 20.50
N GLU A 237 37.30 -1.92 19.59
CA GLU A 237 38.35 -2.92 19.42
C GLU A 237 39.21 -3.08 20.68
N ALA A 238 39.18 -2.12 21.60
CA ALA A 238 39.89 -2.19 22.88
C ALA A 238 39.12 -2.94 23.99
N GLN A 239 37.87 -3.34 23.77
CA GLN A 239 37.13 -4.13 24.76
C GLN A 239 37.73 -5.52 24.91
N THR A 240 37.89 -5.95 26.15
CA THR A 240 38.35 -7.31 26.44
C THR A 240 37.23 -8.31 26.15
N ALA A 241 37.59 -9.58 25.94
CA ALA A 241 36.59 -10.64 25.79
C ALA A 241 35.66 -10.75 27.02
N GLU A 242 36.19 -10.50 28.22
CA GLU A 242 35.45 -10.48 29.48
C GLU A 242 34.41 -9.33 29.51
N ASP A 243 34.76 -8.15 28.99
CA ASP A 243 33.82 -7.03 28.87
C ASP A 243 32.67 -7.38 27.92
N VAL A 244 33.00 -7.94 26.74
CA VAL A 244 32.01 -8.36 25.73
C VAL A 244 31.05 -9.39 26.31
N GLU A 245 31.57 -10.40 27.00
CA GLU A 245 30.76 -11.42 27.66
C GLU A 245 29.86 -10.85 28.75
N TYR A 246 30.39 -9.94 29.59
CA TYR A 246 29.60 -9.26 30.61
C TYR A 246 28.45 -8.46 29.99
N ILE A 247 28.72 -7.65 28.96
CA ILE A 247 27.69 -6.84 28.28
C ILE A 247 26.65 -7.74 27.61
N GLN A 248 27.08 -8.82 26.97
CA GLN A 248 26.21 -9.80 26.33
C GLN A 248 25.20 -10.38 27.33
N LYS A 249 25.68 -10.81 28.51
CA LYS A 249 24.82 -11.35 29.57
C LYS A 249 23.82 -10.30 30.07
N VAL A 250 24.30 -9.09 30.33
CA VAL A 250 23.46 -7.98 30.79
C VAL A 250 22.42 -7.59 29.73
N LEU A 251 22.80 -7.53 28.46
CA LEU A 251 21.89 -7.23 27.35
C LEU A 251 20.78 -8.27 27.28
N CYS A 252 21.13 -9.56 27.35
CA CYS A 252 20.17 -10.64 27.33
C CYS A 252 19.19 -10.55 28.51
N GLN A 253 19.67 -10.26 29.73
CA GLN A 253 18.80 -10.03 30.89
C GLN A 253 17.79 -8.88 30.71
N MET A 254 18.10 -7.91 29.86
CA MET A 254 17.22 -6.76 29.58
C MET A 254 16.20 -7.01 28.47
N ILE A 255 16.30 -8.15 27.78
CA ILE A 255 15.39 -8.55 26.70
C ILE A 255 14.53 -9.71 27.22
N SER A 256 13.20 -9.56 27.16
CA SER A 256 12.32 -10.63 27.61
C SER A 256 12.58 -11.93 26.85
N SER A 257 12.48 -13.06 27.58
CA SER A 257 12.59 -14.41 27.01
C SER A 257 13.98 -14.75 26.48
N CYS A 258 15.01 -13.94 26.77
CA CYS A 258 16.40 -14.26 26.46
C CYS A 258 17.03 -15.08 27.59
N ASP A 259 17.58 -16.24 27.24
CA ASP A 259 18.26 -17.17 28.14
C ASP A 259 19.77 -16.91 28.15
N VAL A 260 20.24 -16.35 29.26
CA VAL A 260 21.64 -15.99 29.48
C VAL A 260 22.54 -17.23 29.53
N ASP A 261 22.02 -18.34 30.03
CA ASP A 261 22.79 -19.58 30.23
C ASP A 261 22.89 -20.40 28.95
N ASN A 262 22.00 -20.13 27.98
CA ASN A 262 21.95 -20.78 26.68
C ASN A 262 22.36 -19.84 25.54
N ASP A 263 23.58 -19.30 25.60
CA ASP A 263 24.20 -18.46 24.55
C ASP A 263 23.32 -17.25 24.12
N CYS A 264 22.57 -16.67 25.06
CA CYS A 264 21.64 -15.57 24.80
C CYS A 264 20.62 -15.87 23.70
N SER A 265 20.15 -17.13 23.67
CA SER A 265 19.07 -17.57 22.82
C SER A 265 17.71 -17.11 23.36
N ILE A 266 16.78 -16.86 22.47
CA ILE A 266 15.39 -16.54 22.82
C ILE A 266 14.62 -17.85 22.94
N ASP A 267 13.84 -17.98 24.03
CA ASP A 267 12.91 -19.06 24.24
C ASP A 267 11.80 -19.05 23.17
N LEU A 268 11.91 -19.97 22.21
CA LEU A 268 10.95 -20.13 21.11
C LEU A 268 9.58 -20.63 21.59
N SER A 269 9.45 -21.12 22.84
CA SER A 269 8.14 -21.50 23.39
C SER A 269 7.21 -20.30 23.62
N GLN A 270 7.78 -19.08 23.66
CA GLN A 270 7.04 -17.81 23.72
C GLN A 270 6.46 -17.38 22.37
N LYS A 271 6.65 -18.20 21.32
CA LYS A 271 6.05 -18.03 20.00
C LYS A 271 4.55 -17.79 20.15
N THR A 272 4.14 -16.61 19.69
CA THR A 272 2.74 -16.29 19.48
C THR A 272 2.42 -16.44 18.01
N SER A 273 1.26 -16.99 17.71
CA SER A 273 0.78 -17.12 16.33
C SER A 273 -0.47 -16.28 16.17
N VAL A 274 -0.49 -15.53 15.09
CA VAL A 274 -1.64 -14.76 14.65
C VAL A 274 -1.87 -15.15 13.20
N LEU A 275 -2.91 -15.95 12.98
CA LEU A 275 -3.38 -16.34 11.64
C LEU A 275 -2.27 -17.00 10.82
N HIS A 276 -1.67 -18.04 11.39
CA HIS A 276 -0.53 -18.82 10.87
C HIS A 276 0.80 -18.05 10.74
N LEU A 277 0.79 -16.73 10.89
CA LEU A 277 2.02 -15.95 11.07
C LEU A 277 2.50 -16.09 12.50
N SER A 278 3.69 -16.64 12.67
CA SER A 278 4.27 -16.81 13.98
C SER A 278 5.37 -15.78 14.23
N TYR A 279 5.44 -15.28 15.46
CA TYR A 279 6.41 -14.29 15.88
C TYR A 279 6.61 -14.35 17.40
N ILE A 280 7.70 -13.74 17.86
CA ILE A 280 8.02 -13.55 19.27
C ILE A 280 8.05 -12.04 19.53
N GLU A 281 7.43 -11.61 20.63
CA GLU A 281 7.57 -10.25 21.12
C GLU A 281 8.69 -10.19 22.16
N LEU A 282 9.72 -9.42 21.86
CA LEU A 282 10.82 -9.15 22.76
C LEU A 282 10.62 -7.76 23.38
N GLN A 283 10.20 -7.75 24.62
CA GLN A 283 10.07 -6.54 25.42
C GLN A 283 11.44 -6.12 25.91
N ILE A 284 11.83 -4.87 25.59
CA ILE A 284 13.02 -4.24 26.12
C ILE A 284 12.70 -3.65 27.48
N SER A 285 13.49 -4.00 28.50
CA SER A 285 13.35 -3.45 29.85
C SER A 285 13.49 -1.92 29.85
N GLN A 286 12.70 -1.23 30.68
CA GLN A 286 12.86 0.21 30.91
C GLN A 286 14.17 0.54 31.66
N ASP A 287 14.67 -0.42 32.44
CA ASP A 287 15.87 -0.25 33.28
C ASP A 287 17.16 -0.29 32.47
N ILE A 288 17.09 -0.60 31.18
CA ILE A 288 18.27 -0.68 30.31
C ILE A 288 19.09 0.62 30.30
N ALA A 289 18.43 1.77 30.42
CA ALA A 289 19.08 3.07 30.51
C ALA A 289 19.81 3.29 31.85
N VAL A 290 19.39 2.59 32.91
CA VAL A 290 20.05 2.61 34.24
C VAL A 290 21.21 1.63 34.25
N VAL A 291 21.01 0.43 33.72
CA VAL A 291 21.98 -0.66 33.73
C VAL A 291 23.20 -0.33 32.87
N PHE A 292 22.99 0.24 31.69
CA PHE A 292 24.07 0.69 30.81
C PHE A 292 24.38 2.18 30.98
N ARG A 293 24.15 2.73 32.18
CA ARG A 293 24.45 4.13 32.50
C ARG A 293 25.93 4.43 32.19
N GLY A 294 26.16 5.40 31.31
CA GLY A 294 27.49 5.80 30.86
C GLY A 294 27.89 5.23 29.49
N ARG A 295 27.22 4.19 29.00
CA ARG A 295 27.26 3.77 27.59
C ARG A 295 26.17 4.49 26.83
N GLN A 296 26.47 4.95 25.62
CA GLN A 296 25.50 5.77 24.89
C GLN A 296 24.44 4.96 24.17
N SER A 297 24.83 3.75 23.76
CA SER A 297 23.95 2.73 23.25
C SER A 297 24.50 1.34 23.49
N VAL A 298 23.62 0.37 23.31
CA VAL A 298 24.01 -1.03 23.18
C VAL A 298 23.52 -1.51 21.84
N ASP A 299 24.46 -1.68 20.92
CA ASP A 299 24.20 -2.22 19.60
C ASP A 299 24.21 -3.73 19.68
N PHE A 300 23.26 -4.36 19.01
CA PHE A 300 23.16 -5.80 18.98
C PHE A 300 22.55 -6.27 17.66
N GLU A 301 22.91 -7.49 17.28
CA GLU A 301 22.23 -8.18 16.20
C GLU A 301 21.28 -9.23 16.75
N LEU A 302 20.16 -9.35 16.08
CA LEU A 302 19.24 -10.45 16.25
C LEU A 302 19.43 -11.40 15.06
N ARG A 303 19.89 -12.61 15.35
CA ARG A 303 20.15 -13.65 14.36
C ARG A 303 19.06 -14.70 14.45
N VAL A 304 18.48 -15.04 13.32
CA VAL A 304 17.46 -16.07 13.22
C VAL A 304 18.01 -17.16 12.32
N GLU A 305 18.37 -18.27 12.95
CA GLU A 305 18.91 -19.45 12.30
C GLU A 305 17.74 -20.34 11.84
N GLN A 306 17.74 -20.71 10.56
CA GLN A 306 16.74 -21.60 9.97
C GLN A 306 17.35 -22.98 9.71
N ALA A 307 16.52 -24.02 9.71
CA ALA A 307 16.91 -25.41 9.46
C ALA A 307 17.48 -25.59 8.06
N SER A 308 16.92 -24.86 7.11
CA SER A 308 17.40 -24.72 5.75
C SER A 308 17.30 -23.27 5.32
N GLY A 309 18.39 -22.69 4.81
CA GLY A 309 18.41 -21.36 4.24
C GLY A 309 19.32 -20.35 4.95
N PRO A 310 19.27 -19.08 4.55
CA PRO A 310 20.17 -18.06 5.06
C PRO A 310 19.81 -17.61 6.46
N VAL A 311 20.83 -17.20 7.23
CA VAL A 311 20.62 -16.57 8.53
C VAL A 311 20.04 -15.17 8.32
N ASN A 312 18.87 -14.92 8.87
CA ASN A 312 18.28 -13.59 8.86
C ASN A 312 18.92 -12.79 9.99
N VAL A 313 19.59 -11.68 9.66
CA VAL A 313 20.27 -10.83 10.65
C VAL A 313 19.65 -9.44 10.61
N LYS A 314 19.23 -8.95 11.78
CA LYS A 314 18.73 -7.59 11.93
C LYS A 314 19.49 -6.87 13.03
N TYR A 315 19.99 -5.69 12.69
CA TYR A 315 20.75 -4.85 13.60
C TYR A 315 19.83 -3.88 14.33
N TYR A 316 19.98 -3.85 15.65
CA TYR A 316 19.27 -2.98 16.55
C TYR A 316 20.24 -2.17 17.38
N SER A 317 19.80 -0.99 17.78
CA SER A 317 20.54 -0.17 18.74
C SER A 317 19.61 0.28 19.86
N LEU A 318 20.01 -0.01 21.10
CA LEU A 318 19.28 0.36 22.30
C LEU A 318 19.75 1.71 22.78
N ASP A 319 18.81 2.64 22.93
CA ASP A 319 19.09 3.98 23.44
C ASP A 319 19.28 3.92 24.97
N THR A 320 20.53 3.92 25.44
CA THR A 320 20.88 3.85 26.87
C THR A 320 21.22 5.22 27.46
N THR A 321 21.26 6.29 26.65
CA THR A 321 21.46 7.68 27.12
C THR A 321 20.73 8.69 26.24
N LYS A 322 20.29 9.81 26.83
CA LYS A 322 19.73 10.95 26.06
C LYS A 322 20.61 11.49 24.91
N HIS A 323 21.89 11.14 24.73
CA HIS A 323 22.71 11.63 23.60
C HIS A 323 23.98 10.81 23.23
N ARG A 324 24.24 10.81 21.90
CA ARG A 324 25.42 10.37 21.10
C ARG A 324 25.46 8.85 20.77
N GLN A 325 25.88 8.48 19.56
CA GLN A 325 26.34 7.13 19.15
C GLN A 325 27.40 7.30 18.07
N LYS A 326 27.92 6.27 17.36
CA LYS A 326 29.08 6.26 16.42
C LYS A 326 28.87 6.22 14.87
N ARG A 327 27.67 5.99 14.32
CA ARG A 327 27.42 5.86 12.84
C ARG A 327 26.96 7.10 12.05
N SER A 328 27.04 7.04 10.72
CA SER A 328 26.80 8.18 9.81
C SER A 328 25.34 8.63 9.72
N LYS A 329 24.37 7.74 10.04
CA LYS A 329 22.93 8.02 10.12
C LYS A 329 22.28 7.21 11.26
N GLU A 330 21.61 7.89 12.17
CA GLU A 330 20.82 7.29 13.25
C GLU A 330 19.33 7.47 12.97
N TYR A 331 18.43 6.59 13.44
CA TYR A 331 16.99 6.61 13.15
C TYR A 331 16.14 6.53 14.43
N LYS A 332 14.82 6.76 14.34
CA LYS A 332 13.83 6.44 15.38
C LYS A 332 12.64 5.76 14.73
N ASP A 333 11.91 4.92 15.47
CA ASP A 333 10.70 4.26 15.00
C ASP A 333 9.69 5.23 14.38
N TYR A 334 8.86 4.68 13.51
CA TYR A 334 7.72 5.40 12.96
C TYR A 334 6.72 5.75 14.05
N SER A 335 6.20 6.98 13.99
CA SER A 335 4.98 7.32 14.71
C SER A 335 3.80 6.48 14.20
N SER A 336 2.74 6.37 15.00
CA SER A 336 1.45 5.92 14.50
C SER A 336 0.98 6.80 13.32
N TRP A 337 0.12 6.24 12.47
CA TRP A 337 -0.50 7.00 11.40
C TRP A 337 -1.39 8.10 11.98
N SER A 338 -1.16 9.33 11.53
CA SER A 338 -2.05 10.47 11.75
C SER A 338 -2.83 10.76 10.48
N THR A 339 -4.15 10.80 10.57
CA THR A 339 -5.04 10.98 9.42
C THR A 339 -5.69 12.36 9.42
N LYS A 340 -5.85 12.94 8.23
CA LYS A 340 -6.64 14.14 7.94
C LYS A 340 -7.58 13.85 6.79
N SER A 341 -8.81 14.33 6.88
CA SER A 341 -9.87 14.11 5.90
C SER A 341 -10.65 15.39 5.65
N ILE A 342 -11.33 15.45 4.51
CA ILE A 342 -12.37 16.44 4.26
C ILE A 342 -13.54 16.25 5.25
N PRO A 343 -14.31 17.32 5.54
CA PRO A 343 -15.51 17.22 6.37
C PRO A 343 -16.61 16.38 5.71
N ASN A 344 -17.43 15.69 6.49
CA ASN A 344 -18.61 14.93 6.01
C ASN A 344 -18.32 14.02 4.80
N GLU A 345 -17.21 13.31 4.82
CA GLU A 345 -16.78 12.45 3.72
C GLU A 345 -17.82 11.36 3.35
N SER A 346 -18.73 11.00 4.26
CA SER A 346 -19.86 10.12 3.98
C SER A 346 -20.82 10.64 2.90
N TYR A 347 -20.75 11.93 2.53
CA TYR A 347 -21.49 12.48 1.40
C TYR A 347 -20.73 12.46 0.08
N PHE A 348 -19.45 12.07 0.09
CA PHE A 348 -18.65 11.98 -1.12
C PHE A 348 -19.14 10.81 -1.98
N PRO A 349 -19.64 11.07 -3.21
CA PRO A 349 -20.21 10.02 -4.03
C PRO A 349 -19.12 9.15 -4.66
N ASN A 350 -19.45 7.89 -4.93
CA ASN A 350 -18.57 6.95 -5.62
C ASN A 350 -19.10 6.73 -7.04
N TYR A 351 -18.72 7.63 -7.95
CA TYR A 351 -19.06 7.51 -9.37
C TYR A 351 -17.96 6.75 -10.11
N TRP A 352 -18.31 6.15 -11.24
CA TRP A 352 -17.37 5.46 -12.11
C TRP A 352 -17.59 5.80 -13.59
N GLN A 353 -16.57 5.53 -14.41
CA GLN A 353 -16.64 5.70 -15.85
C GLN A 353 -17.71 4.79 -16.46
N HIS A 354 -18.28 5.23 -17.59
CA HIS A 354 -19.16 4.43 -18.43
C HIS A 354 -18.86 4.68 -19.90
N THR A 355 -19.25 3.74 -20.75
CA THR A 355 -19.20 3.88 -22.20
C THR A 355 -20.33 4.80 -22.71
N THR A 356 -19.98 5.81 -23.50
CA THR A 356 -20.90 6.71 -24.19
C THR A 356 -21.54 6.03 -25.39
N GLU A 357 -22.44 6.74 -26.08
CA GLU A 357 -23.08 6.26 -27.33
C GLU A 357 -22.09 6.03 -28.49
N ASP A 358 -20.88 6.61 -28.41
CA ASP A 358 -19.81 6.46 -29.41
C ASP A 358 -18.80 5.36 -29.04
N ASP A 359 -19.20 4.41 -28.18
CA ASP A 359 -18.36 3.32 -27.66
C ASP A 359 -17.04 3.79 -27.02
N CYS A 360 -17.08 4.97 -26.38
CA CYS A 360 -15.94 5.55 -25.69
C CYS A 360 -16.20 5.73 -24.21
N TYR A 361 -15.24 5.42 -23.34
CA TYR A 361 -15.36 5.77 -21.93
C TYR A 361 -15.43 7.29 -21.74
N VAL A 362 -16.25 7.73 -20.79
CA VAL A 362 -16.44 9.15 -20.51
C VAL A 362 -15.17 9.87 -20.03
N GLY A 363 -14.20 9.15 -19.46
CA GLY A 363 -12.91 9.66 -19.00
C GLY A 363 -12.82 9.89 -17.49
N CYS A 364 -11.65 9.64 -16.91
CA CYS A 364 -11.43 9.75 -15.46
C CYS A 364 -11.49 11.20 -14.95
N GLY A 365 -11.06 12.18 -15.75
CA GLY A 365 -11.15 13.60 -15.40
C GLY A 365 -12.59 14.08 -15.19
N PRO A 366 -13.52 13.81 -16.12
CA PRO A 366 -14.94 14.09 -15.95
C PRO A 366 -15.56 13.44 -14.73
N VAL A 367 -15.25 12.15 -14.48
CA VAL A 367 -15.73 11.42 -13.29
C VAL A 367 -15.22 12.07 -12.00
N ALA A 368 -13.95 12.47 -11.96
CA ALA A 368 -13.35 13.14 -10.81
C ALA A 368 -14.07 14.44 -10.44
N TRP A 369 -14.34 15.29 -11.43
CA TRP A 369 -15.08 16.53 -11.23
C TRP A 369 -16.52 16.29 -10.80
N ALA A 370 -17.20 15.34 -11.43
CA ALA A 370 -18.55 14.97 -11.04
C ALA A 370 -18.61 14.51 -9.57
N MET A 371 -17.63 13.74 -9.09
CA MET A 371 -17.59 13.31 -7.69
C MET A 371 -17.47 14.49 -6.73
N ILE A 372 -16.59 15.46 -7.03
CA ILE A 372 -16.46 16.70 -6.23
C ILE A 372 -17.77 17.50 -6.25
N PHE A 373 -18.44 17.59 -7.39
CA PHE A 373 -19.67 18.37 -7.53
C PHE A 373 -20.84 17.71 -6.80
N GLY A 374 -20.97 16.39 -6.92
CA GLY A 374 -21.94 15.64 -6.15
C GLY A 374 -21.70 15.73 -4.65
N TYR A 375 -20.44 15.79 -4.20
CA TYR A 375 -20.12 16.01 -2.79
C TYR A 375 -20.61 17.38 -2.28
N TYR A 376 -20.37 18.47 -3.03
CA TYR A 376 -20.84 19.80 -2.64
C TYR A 376 -22.36 19.92 -2.71
N ASP A 377 -22.98 19.40 -3.76
CA ASP A 377 -24.42 19.35 -3.92
C ASP A 377 -25.09 18.65 -2.73
N ARG A 378 -24.66 17.42 -2.43
CA ARG A 378 -25.17 16.63 -1.30
C ARG A 378 -24.97 17.33 0.03
N ARG A 379 -23.80 17.93 0.27
CA ARG A 379 -23.54 18.70 1.51
C ARG A 379 -24.47 19.89 1.64
N SER A 380 -24.71 20.61 0.56
CA SER A 380 -25.58 21.79 0.55
C SER A 380 -27.07 21.41 0.72
N HIS A 381 -27.49 20.24 0.23
CA HIS A 381 -28.83 19.70 0.47
C HIS A 381 -29.02 19.18 1.89
N TYR A 382 -28.12 18.32 2.38
CA TYR A 382 -28.26 17.68 3.70
C TYR A 382 -27.83 18.58 4.87
N MET A 383 -27.01 19.60 4.63
CA MET A 383 -26.44 20.48 5.66
C MET A 383 -26.48 21.95 5.23
N SER A 384 -27.60 22.39 4.65
CA SER A 384 -27.82 23.76 4.17
C SER A 384 -27.58 24.82 5.25
N SER A 385 -27.84 24.52 6.53
CA SER A 385 -27.55 25.42 7.65
C SER A 385 -26.06 25.68 7.87
N THR A 386 -25.20 24.74 7.47
CA THR A 386 -23.74 24.84 7.65
C THR A 386 -23.04 25.33 6.38
N TYR A 387 -23.49 24.89 5.22
CA TYR A 387 -22.82 25.15 3.94
C TYR A 387 -23.61 26.07 2.99
N GLY A 388 -24.77 26.56 3.41
CA GLY A 388 -25.67 27.32 2.55
C GLY A 388 -26.30 26.46 1.45
N THR A 389 -27.04 27.10 0.55
CA THR A 389 -27.74 26.47 -0.57
C THR A 389 -27.04 26.69 -1.92
N GLY A 390 -25.89 27.38 -1.94
CA GLY A 390 -25.20 27.81 -3.16
C GLY A 390 -24.71 26.67 -4.06
N SER A 391 -24.57 25.44 -3.52
CA SER A 391 -24.14 24.27 -4.31
C SER A 391 -25.27 23.33 -4.73
N GLN A 392 -26.52 23.57 -4.33
CA GLN A 392 -27.68 22.70 -4.64
C GLN A 392 -28.02 22.63 -6.15
N GLY A 393 -27.37 23.48 -6.96
CA GLY A 393 -27.57 23.53 -8.41
C GLY A 393 -26.46 22.84 -9.22
N LEU A 394 -25.51 22.16 -8.57
CA LEU A 394 -24.40 21.48 -9.25
C LEU A 394 -24.86 20.18 -9.91
N TYR A 395 -25.88 19.52 -9.36
CA TYR A 395 -26.64 18.45 -10.01
C TYR A 395 -28.11 18.87 -10.07
N ARG A 396 -28.78 18.65 -11.21
CA ARG A 396 -30.12 19.20 -11.45
C ARG A 396 -31.11 18.18 -12.01
N CYS A 397 -32.39 18.55 -11.98
CA CYS A 397 -33.49 17.62 -12.20
C CYS A 397 -33.78 17.22 -13.65
N ASP A 398 -33.24 17.90 -14.67
CA ASP A 398 -33.52 17.51 -16.05
C ASP A 398 -32.68 16.30 -16.47
N SER A 399 -33.03 15.71 -17.61
CA SER A 399 -32.43 14.45 -18.10
C SER A 399 -30.90 14.49 -18.31
N ASP A 400 -30.29 15.67 -18.42
CA ASP A 400 -28.84 15.82 -18.56
C ASP A 400 -28.10 16.01 -17.22
N GLY A 401 -28.83 16.06 -16.10
CA GLY A 401 -28.30 16.28 -14.75
C GLY A 401 -27.63 17.64 -14.53
N ALA A 402 -27.61 18.52 -15.53
CA ALA A 402 -26.93 19.82 -15.51
C ALA A 402 -27.90 21.00 -15.73
N SER A 403 -29.17 20.72 -16.03
CA SER A 403 -30.24 21.70 -16.25
C SER A 403 -31.50 21.41 -15.43
N GLY A 404 -32.40 22.38 -15.35
CA GLY A 404 -33.65 22.27 -14.59
C GLY A 404 -33.55 22.76 -13.15
N SER A 405 -34.43 22.22 -12.30
CA SER A 405 -34.54 22.57 -10.88
C SER A 405 -33.32 22.13 -10.07
N ASN A 406 -32.95 22.91 -9.06
CA ASN A 406 -31.92 22.62 -8.06
C ASN A 406 -32.43 21.78 -6.88
N SER A 407 -33.64 21.22 -6.97
CA SER A 407 -34.23 20.39 -5.90
C SER A 407 -33.74 18.94 -5.89
N CYS A 408 -33.10 18.49 -6.97
CA CYS A 408 -32.55 17.14 -7.06
C CYS A 408 -31.21 17.08 -6.36
N ILE A 409 -31.02 15.99 -5.61
CA ILE A 409 -29.77 15.72 -4.90
C ILE A 409 -28.95 14.76 -5.74
N ALA A 410 -27.66 15.05 -5.90
CA ALA A 410 -26.74 14.16 -6.57
C ALA A 410 -26.75 12.76 -5.93
N PRO A 411 -26.84 11.68 -6.72
CA PRO A 411 -26.87 10.33 -6.17
C PRO A 411 -25.58 9.98 -5.43
N SER A 412 -25.60 9.02 -4.51
CA SER A 412 -24.39 8.58 -3.80
C SER A 412 -23.49 7.69 -4.67
N SER A 413 -24.02 7.14 -5.76
CA SER A 413 -23.33 6.24 -6.67
C SER A 413 -23.99 6.25 -8.05
N SER A 414 -23.24 5.87 -9.08
CA SER A 414 -23.75 5.85 -10.47
C SER A 414 -24.87 4.82 -10.71
N SER A 415 -25.16 3.92 -9.76
CA SER A 415 -26.21 2.89 -9.89
C SER A 415 -27.63 3.36 -9.53
N SER A 416 -27.78 4.52 -8.87
CA SER A 416 -29.07 4.96 -8.32
C SER A 416 -29.91 5.86 -9.25
N ASP A 417 -29.28 6.59 -10.16
CA ASP A 417 -29.93 7.28 -11.30
C ASP A 417 -29.01 7.19 -12.51
N VAL A 418 -28.93 5.97 -13.06
CA VAL A 418 -27.94 5.61 -14.07
C VAL A 418 -28.04 6.52 -15.29
N SER A 419 -29.25 6.74 -15.83
CA SER A 419 -29.41 7.49 -17.08
C SER A 419 -29.01 8.96 -16.93
N ARG A 420 -29.47 9.64 -15.87
CA ARG A 420 -29.18 11.07 -15.66
C ARG A 420 -27.73 11.29 -15.27
N MET A 421 -27.17 10.42 -14.43
CA MET A 421 -25.76 10.50 -14.04
C MET A 421 -24.83 10.28 -15.24
N LYS A 422 -25.14 9.33 -16.12
CA LYS A 422 -24.38 9.12 -17.36
C LYS A 422 -24.35 10.38 -18.23
N LYS A 423 -25.51 11.01 -18.46
CA LYS A 423 -25.60 12.26 -19.23
C LYS A 423 -24.92 13.44 -18.54
N TYR A 424 -24.94 13.51 -17.21
CA TYR A 424 -24.21 14.51 -16.44
C TYR A 424 -22.69 14.38 -16.63
N LEU A 425 -22.16 13.16 -16.52
CA LEU A 425 -20.75 12.86 -16.78
C LEU A 425 -20.35 13.20 -18.22
N GLU A 426 -21.18 12.84 -19.21
CA GLU A 426 -20.97 13.18 -20.64
C GLU A 426 -20.94 14.71 -20.87
N LYS A 427 -21.79 15.46 -20.16
CA LYS A 427 -21.80 16.93 -20.23
C LYS A 427 -20.49 17.51 -19.71
N ILE A 428 -20.01 17.02 -18.57
CA ILE A 428 -18.73 17.43 -17.99
C ILE A 428 -17.59 17.06 -18.95
N ALA A 429 -17.63 15.87 -19.55
CA ALA A 429 -16.63 15.43 -20.53
C ALA A 429 -16.54 16.37 -21.73
N LYS A 430 -17.69 16.79 -22.27
CA LYS A 430 -17.76 17.80 -23.32
C LYS A 430 -17.17 19.14 -22.90
N THR A 431 -17.46 19.62 -21.69
CA THR A 431 -16.90 20.87 -21.16
C THR A 431 -15.39 20.82 -21.02
N LEU A 432 -14.87 19.70 -20.51
CA LEU A 432 -13.43 19.45 -20.40
C LEU A 432 -12.74 19.24 -21.76
N GLY A 433 -13.51 19.16 -22.85
CA GLY A 433 -12.98 18.83 -24.17
C GLY A 433 -12.25 17.49 -24.18
N THR A 434 -12.80 16.52 -23.45
CA THR A 434 -12.37 15.12 -23.41
C THR A 434 -12.61 14.52 -24.79
N TRP A 435 -11.69 13.68 -25.26
CA TRP A 435 -11.81 13.00 -26.56
C TRP A 435 -11.47 11.52 -26.44
N CYS A 436 -11.85 10.75 -27.46
CA CYS A 436 -11.61 9.32 -27.47
C CYS A 436 -10.21 8.97 -27.98
N ILE A 437 -9.47 8.17 -27.22
CA ILE A 437 -8.22 7.52 -27.64
C ILE A 437 -8.38 6.03 -27.35
N PHE A 438 -8.38 5.17 -28.37
CA PHE A 438 -8.51 3.70 -28.20
C PHE A 438 -9.64 3.35 -27.21
N THR A 439 -10.87 3.76 -27.53
CA THR A 439 -12.11 3.63 -26.72
C THR A 439 -12.07 4.27 -25.33
N ASN A 440 -11.01 5.02 -24.99
CA ASN A 440 -10.85 5.66 -23.68
C ASN A 440 -11.00 7.18 -23.74
N GLY A 441 -11.76 7.73 -22.79
CA GLY A 441 -11.91 9.17 -22.61
C GLY A 441 -10.63 9.80 -22.05
N ALA A 442 -9.90 10.53 -22.89
CA ALA A 442 -8.68 11.23 -22.52
C ALA A 442 -8.95 12.71 -22.26
N THR A 443 -8.56 13.19 -21.08
CA THR A 443 -8.58 14.61 -20.71
C THR A 443 -7.17 15.04 -20.34
N PRO A 444 -6.57 16.03 -21.01
CA PRO A 444 -5.22 16.49 -20.71
C PRO A 444 -5.29 17.42 -19.51
N ALA A 445 -4.24 17.42 -18.69
CA ALA A 445 -4.15 18.28 -17.52
C ALA A 445 -4.34 19.78 -17.82
N SER A 446 -4.15 20.23 -19.07
CA SER A 446 -4.33 21.61 -19.51
C SER A 446 -5.77 21.98 -19.90
N LYS A 447 -6.69 21.01 -19.98
CA LYS A 447 -8.13 21.28 -20.18
C LYS A 447 -8.95 21.01 -18.93
N MET A 448 -8.36 20.44 -17.90
CA MET A 448 -9.04 20.17 -16.62
C MET A 448 -9.61 21.44 -15.97
N ASP A 449 -9.05 22.61 -16.29
CA ASP A 449 -9.50 23.94 -15.89
C ASP A 449 -10.73 24.44 -16.65
N HIS A 450 -11.03 23.90 -17.85
CA HIS A 450 -12.25 24.26 -18.58
C HIS A 450 -13.53 23.96 -17.78
N ILE A 451 -13.43 23.11 -16.75
CA ILE A 451 -14.52 22.85 -15.81
C ILE A 451 -15.01 24.13 -15.14
N GLU A 452 -14.17 25.15 -15.05
CA GLU A 452 -14.55 26.47 -14.55
C GLU A 452 -15.75 27.03 -15.33
N SER A 453 -15.85 26.81 -16.64
CA SER A 453 -17.02 27.23 -17.44
C SER A 453 -18.30 26.46 -17.10
N PHE A 454 -18.18 25.24 -16.58
CA PHE A 454 -19.30 24.48 -16.01
C PHE A 454 -19.74 25.09 -14.67
N PHE A 455 -18.81 25.73 -13.96
CA PHE A 455 -18.91 26.22 -12.59
C PHE A 455 -19.30 27.72 -12.46
N GLN A 456 -18.85 28.57 -13.37
CA GLN A 456 -18.95 30.03 -13.30
C GLN A 456 -20.35 30.59 -13.56
N LYS A 457 -21.37 29.74 -13.77
CA LYS A 457 -22.71 30.21 -14.09
C LYS A 457 -23.39 30.97 -12.92
N ASP A 458 -22.87 30.85 -11.69
CA ASP A 458 -23.53 31.34 -10.46
C ASP A 458 -22.62 32.15 -9.47
N ASN A 459 -21.48 32.72 -9.91
CA ASN A 459 -20.68 33.76 -9.17
C ASN A 459 -20.20 33.45 -7.72
N PHE A 460 -19.99 32.19 -7.32
CA PHE A 460 -19.72 31.85 -5.91
C PHE A 460 -18.37 31.18 -5.61
N TRP A 461 -17.45 31.05 -6.58
CA TRP A 461 -16.27 30.19 -6.45
C TRP A 461 -15.02 30.85 -7.02
N ASP A 462 -13.95 30.91 -6.22
CA ASP A 462 -12.87 31.89 -6.45
C ASP A 462 -11.48 31.29 -6.79
N LEU A 463 -11.30 29.95 -6.82
CA LEU A 463 -9.94 29.44 -7.02
C LEU A 463 -9.81 28.05 -7.67
N PHE A 464 -9.49 28.04 -8.97
CA PHE A 464 -8.86 26.90 -9.64
C PHE A 464 -7.34 27.04 -9.51
N THR A 465 -6.72 26.33 -8.56
CA THR A 465 -5.25 26.28 -8.46
C THR A 465 -4.74 24.96 -8.98
N LYS A 466 -3.83 25.01 -9.95
CA LYS A 466 -3.08 23.86 -10.45
C LYS A 466 -1.69 23.86 -9.82
N ASP A 467 -1.33 22.77 -9.15
CA ASP A 467 0.01 22.57 -8.62
C ASP A 467 0.50 21.15 -8.98
N LYS A 468 1.82 20.93 -8.94
CA LYS A 468 2.45 19.62 -9.15
C LYS A 468 2.97 19.00 -7.86
N THR A 469 2.63 19.57 -6.70
CA THR A 469 3.22 19.18 -5.42
C THR A 469 2.24 18.45 -4.51
N ALA A 470 2.72 17.34 -3.96
CA ALA A 470 2.08 16.64 -2.84
C ALA A 470 1.80 17.57 -1.64
N SER A 471 2.59 18.65 -1.49
CA SER A 471 2.41 19.63 -0.42
C SER A 471 1.07 20.39 -0.52
N LYS A 472 0.72 20.89 -1.72
CA LYS A 472 -0.56 21.57 -1.92
C LYS A 472 -1.75 20.65 -1.75
N THR A 473 -1.65 19.41 -2.27
CA THR A 473 -2.69 18.39 -2.06
C THR A 473 -3.01 18.23 -0.57
N ARG A 474 -1.99 18.12 0.29
CA ARG A 474 -2.19 18.05 1.75
C ARG A 474 -2.80 19.32 2.33
N GLN A 475 -2.33 20.49 1.90
CA GLN A 475 -2.85 21.76 2.37
C GLN A 475 -4.35 21.87 2.09
N TRP A 476 -4.78 21.52 0.87
CA TRP A 476 -6.19 21.59 0.48
C TRP A 476 -7.07 20.59 1.20
N ILE A 477 -6.65 19.33 1.32
CA ILE A 477 -7.39 18.33 2.12
C ILE A 477 -7.51 18.80 3.57
N ARG A 478 -6.44 19.36 4.15
CA ARG A 478 -6.46 19.92 5.51
C ARG A 478 -7.41 21.11 5.64
N SER A 479 -7.56 21.90 4.58
CA SER A 479 -8.54 22.99 4.50
C SER A 479 -9.97 22.51 4.20
N GLY A 480 -10.19 21.21 4.04
CA GLY A 480 -11.51 20.63 3.83
C GLY A 480 -11.93 20.47 2.37
N TRP A 481 -10.99 20.59 1.42
CA TRP A 481 -11.27 20.49 -0.01
C TRP A 481 -10.86 19.11 -0.58
N PRO A 482 -11.77 18.38 -1.25
CA PRO A 482 -11.38 17.24 -2.06
C PRO A 482 -10.51 17.72 -3.24
N VAL A 483 -9.53 16.90 -3.62
CA VAL A 483 -8.51 17.29 -4.60
C VAL A 483 -8.51 16.30 -5.76
N VAL A 484 -8.75 16.77 -6.99
CA VAL A 484 -8.42 15.98 -8.19
C VAL A 484 -6.90 15.90 -8.27
N VAL A 485 -6.33 14.71 -8.22
CA VAL A 485 -4.89 14.51 -8.35
C VAL A 485 -4.61 13.79 -9.65
N GLY A 486 -3.51 14.10 -10.33
CA GLY A 486 -3.04 13.29 -11.46
C GLY A 486 -1.96 12.33 -10.98
N THR A 487 -2.16 11.07 -11.31
CA THR A 487 -1.24 9.98 -11.01
C THR A 487 -0.84 9.27 -12.31
N THR A 488 0.38 8.77 -12.37
CA THR A 488 0.85 7.98 -13.52
C THR A 488 0.57 6.51 -13.24
N GLU A 489 -0.12 5.84 -14.15
CA GLU A 489 -0.45 4.42 -14.03
C GLU A 489 0.19 3.66 -15.18
N GLY A 490 1.29 2.95 -14.92
CA GLY A 490 1.97 2.08 -15.90
C GLY A 490 2.60 2.70 -17.15
N SER A 491 2.33 3.97 -17.49
CA SER A 491 2.85 4.57 -18.72
C SER A 491 2.89 6.10 -18.63
N ALA A 492 3.89 6.73 -19.26
CA ALA A 492 4.00 8.19 -19.37
C ALA A 492 2.79 8.87 -20.06
N PHE A 493 1.89 8.09 -20.68
CA PHE A 493 0.67 8.55 -21.34
C PHE A 493 -0.62 8.04 -20.67
N ALA A 494 -0.52 7.19 -19.66
CA ALA A 494 -1.66 6.73 -18.87
C ALA A 494 -1.77 7.62 -17.63
N TRP A 495 -2.33 8.80 -17.86
CA TRP A 495 -2.65 9.74 -16.81
C TRP A 495 -4.01 9.38 -16.26
N HIS A 496 -4.06 9.10 -14.95
CA HIS A 496 -5.29 8.86 -14.24
C HIS A 496 -5.55 10.01 -13.26
N TYR A 497 -6.80 10.48 -13.19
CA TYR A 497 -7.21 11.61 -12.37
C TYR A 497 -8.15 11.21 -11.21
N PRO A 498 -7.67 10.49 -10.17
CA PRO A 498 -8.53 10.15 -9.05
C PRO A 498 -8.79 11.37 -8.15
N VAL A 499 -9.76 11.26 -7.23
CA VAL A 499 -10.01 12.29 -6.22
C VAL A 499 -9.46 11.87 -4.85
N ALA A 500 -8.58 12.68 -4.29
CA ALA A 500 -8.08 12.51 -2.93
C ALA A 500 -8.97 13.22 -1.91
N THR A 501 -9.49 12.46 -0.93
CA THR A 501 -10.37 12.97 0.15
C THR A 501 -9.74 12.89 1.53
N LYS A 502 -8.71 12.06 1.69
CA LYS A 502 -7.92 11.97 2.92
C LYS A 502 -6.43 11.88 2.62
N TYR A 503 -5.62 12.25 3.61
CA TYR A 503 -4.23 11.82 3.67
C TYR A 503 -3.87 11.34 5.07
N ARG A 504 -2.92 10.41 5.14
CA ARG A 504 -2.31 9.98 6.40
C ARG A 504 -0.81 10.14 6.34
N TYR A 505 -0.20 10.40 7.49
CA TYR A 505 1.22 10.58 7.61
C TYR A 505 1.77 9.93 8.86
N ARG A 506 3.01 9.45 8.76
CA ARG A 506 3.81 9.00 9.90
C ARG A 506 5.21 9.53 9.75
N THR A 507 5.82 9.93 10.86
CA THR A 507 7.14 10.54 10.88
C THR A 507 8.12 9.61 11.54
N TYR A 508 9.31 9.51 10.97
CA TYR A 508 10.48 8.94 11.62
C TYR A 508 11.57 10.02 11.70
N LYS A 509 12.44 9.93 12.71
CA LYS A 509 13.54 10.88 12.85
C LYS A 509 14.83 10.23 12.37
N TYR A 510 15.71 11.02 11.76
CA TYR A 510 17.06 10.59 11.43
C TYR A 510 18.08 11.71 11.67
N ARG A 511 19.32 11.41 12.05
CA ARG A 511 20.39 12.43 12.11
C ARG A 511 21.64 11.92 11.41
N LYS A 512 22.30 12.82 10.67
CA LYS A 512 23.63 12.52 10.13
C LYS A 512 24.66 12.83 11.18
N CYS A 513 25.71 12.03 11.24
CA CYS A 513 26.77 12.28 12.17
C CYS A 513 28.12 11.93 11.58
N ALA A 514 29.17 12.64 11.98
CA ALA A 514 30.52 12.44 11.47
C ALA A 514 31.51 12.32 12.61
N SER A 515 32.51 11.45 12.45
CA SER A 515 33.66 11.39 13.34
C SER A 515 34.63 12.52 12.97
N VAL A 516 34.85 13.48 13.85
CA VAL A 516 35.84 14.56 13.69
C VAL A 516 36.81 14.48 14.86
N LEU A 517 38.07 14.13 14.58
CA LEU A 517 39.13 13.97 15.60
C LEU A 517 38.75 12.98 16.73
N GLY A 518 38.11 11.86 16.37
CA GLY A 518 37.63 10.86 17.34
C GLY A 518 36.40 11.30 18.14
N VAL A 519 35.92 12.54 17.98
CA VAL A 519 34.69 13.05 18.58
C VAL A 519 33.59 13.05 17.54
N LYS A 520 32.49 12.32 17.80
CA LYS A 520 31.35 12.31 16.88
C LYS A 520 30.49 13.55 17.05
N VAL A 521 30.46 14.37 16.00
CA VAL A 521 29.58 15.51 15.86
C VAL A 521 28.36 15.06 15.08
N CYS A 522 27.26 14.90 15.80
CA CYS A 522 25.96 14.68 15.19
C CYS A 522 25.33 16.01 14.80
N GLY A 523 24.80 16.06 13.59
CA GLY A 523 23.85 17.09 13.23
C GLY A 523 22.57 16.97 14.06
N SER A 524 21.72 17.98 13.95
CA SER A 524 20.39 17.96 14.53
C SER A 524 19.57 16.78 13.98
N TRP A 525 18.65 16.27 14.82
CA TRP A 525 17.61 15.34 14.37
C TRP A 525 16.80 15.99 13.25
N LYS A 526 16.84 15.37 12.09
CA LYS A 526 15.97 15.66 10.95
C LYS A 526 14.76 14.75 11.04
N SER A 527 13.61 15.25 10.62
CA SER A 527 12.40 14.43 10.51
C SER A 527 12.18 14.08 9.05
N SER A 528 11.79 12.85 8.79
CA SER A 528 11.32 12.40 7.48
C SER A 528 9.91 11.86 7.66
N THR A 529 9.01 12.24 6.76
CA THR A 529 7.59 11.92 6.89
C THR A 529 7.13 11.15 5.68
N GLN A 530 6.55 9.98 5.91
CA GLN A 530 5.85 9.21 4.89
C GLN A 530 4.43 9.74 4.77
N TYR A 531 3.96 9.91 3.54
CA TYR A 531 2.61 10.36 3.25
C TYR A 531 1.90 9.35 2.34
N GLN A 532 0.65 9.07 2.68
CA GLN A 532 -0.28 8.34 1.83
C GLN A 532 -1.55 9.16 1.64
N MET A 533 -2.22 8.96 0.50
CA MET A 533 -3.50 9.59 0.17
C MET A 533 -4.56 8.52 -0.06
N TYR A 534 -5.78 8.80 0.41
CA TYR A 534 -6.95 7.99 0.12
C TYR A 534 -7.61 8.56 -1.13
N THR A 535 -7.71 7.74 -2.17
CA THR A 535 -8.11 8.16 -3.52
C THR A 535 -9.31 7.38 -4.03
N HIS A 536 -10.29 8.08 -4.58
CA HIS A 536 -11.43 7.54 -5.32
C HIS A 536 -11.05 7.47 -6.80
N GLN A 537 -10.90 6.27 -7.36
CA GLN A 537 -10.38 6.09 -8.72
C GLN A 537 -11.38 6.46 -9.81
N GLY A 538 -12.68 6.34 -9.54
CA GLY A 538 -13.67 6.55 -10.60
C GLY A 538 -13.81 5.35 -11.54
N TRP A 539 -13.52 4.15 -11.05
CA TRP A 539 -13.58 2.87 -11.76
C TRP A 539 -14.51 1.92 -11.00
N GLN A 540 -15.27 1.08 -11.70
CA GLN A 540 -16.26 0.19 -11.09
C GLN A 540 -15.59 -0.97 -10.34
N SER A 541 -14.51 -1.52 -10.89
CA SER A 541 -13.70 -2.60 -10.30
C SER A 541 -12.73 -2.05 -9.25
N THR A 542 -11.86 -1.13 -9.63
CA THR A 542 -10.82 -0.58 -8.76
C THR A 542 -11.36 0.48 -7.80
N GLN A 543 -11.71 0.02 -6.60
CA GLN A 543 -12.28 0.86 -5.54
C GLN A 543 -11.27 1.81 -4.90
N THR A 544 -11.82 2.71 -4.07
CA THR A 544 -11.11 3.68 -3.26
C THR A 544 -9.94 3.06 -2.49
N LYS A 545 -8.74 3.65 -2.52
CA LYS A 545 -7.57 3.06 -1.85
C LYS A 545 -6.62 4.10 -1.29
N TRP A 546 -5.94 3.73 -0.20
CA TRP A 546 -4.70 4.35 0.26
C TRP A 546 -3.56 3.97 -0.67
N ARG A 547 -2.85 4.99 -1.16
CA ARG A 547 -1.62 4.84 -1.96
C ARG A 547 -0.56 5.85 -1.53
N ALA A 548 0.69 5.62 -1.93
CA ALA A 548 1.74 6.62 -1.76
C ALA A 548 1.31 7.96 -2.39
N MET A 549 1.60 9.07 -1.71
CA MET A 549 1.23 10.41 -2.18
C MET A 549 2.22 10.91 -3.25
N GLU A 550 2.13 10.32 -4.43
CA GLU A 550 2.91 10.66 -5.62
C GLU A 550 1.96 11.28 -6.65
N VAL A 551 2.05 12.60 -6.81
CA VAL A 551 1.15 13.38 -7.67
C VAL A 551 1.96 14.21 -8.65
N HIS A 552 1.50 14.27 -9.91
CA HIS A 552 2.09 15.14 -10.94
C HIS A 552 1.13 16.28 -11.34
N TYR A 553 -0.09 16.25 -10.82
CA TYR A 553 -1.13 17.25 -11.00
C TYR A 553 -1.99 17.28 -9.73
N ALA A 554 -2.49 18.44 -9.36
CA ALA A 554 -3.47 18.62 -8.31
C ALA A 554 -4.35 19.82 -8.64
N ALA A 555 -5.67 19.69 -8.46
CA ALA A 555 -6.65 20.75 -8.63
C ALA A 555 -7.81 20.63 -7.64
N ILE A 556 -8.44 21.76 -7.35
CA ILE A 556 -9.60 21.87 -6.45
C ILE A 556 -10.64 22.78 -7.08
N ALA A 557 -11.88 22.64 -6.61
CA ALA A 557 -12.89 23.70 -6.64
C ALA A 557 -13.17 24.08 -5.19
N SER A 558 -12.85 25.32 -4.76
CA SER A 558 -13.03 25.78 -3.38
C SER A 558 -14.22 26.72 -3.23
N TYR A 559 -15.05 26.46 -2.21
CA TYR A 559 -16.25 27.22 -1.83
C TYR A 559 -15.94 28.38 -0.90
#